data_AF-A0A261CN87-F1
#
_entry.id   AF-A0A261CN87-F1
#
_cell.length_a   1.000
_cell.length_b   1.000
_cell.length_c   1.000
_cell.angle_alpha   90.00
_cell.angle_beta   90.00
_cell.angle_gamma   90.00
#
_symmetry.space_group_name_H-M   'P 1'
#
loop_
_entity.id
_entity.type
_entity.pdbx_description
1 polymer ?
#
loop_
_entity_poly.entity_id
_entity_poly.type
_entity_poly.pdbx_seq_one_letter_code
_entity_poly.pdbx_strand_id
1 'polypeptide(L)'
;MEGNMARSHWEDLNENEMERLEKILQPVEIHSTRTQNGIMMHLTILMQTLTKKLRDNGIVINGVYLIGGAASHVVSFVHSYNDIDLMMSIEAPNGYEEEKRVFNAIRKLVVECVGQMTGGGGNQYFEKMHFVSFHLNLLMLLKDMFQTHERNGDSWSLLSLHNIYGKNIELKFVLRLARDFVFSTDSIKIDISSQAGQTGTNQMSSSFGNLKEAKYHIHHKMIDTINPEQIIGGGFLKFVHLKSKKYKAAKKDEDLEQLLV
;
A
#
# COMPACT_ATOMS: atom_id res chain seq x y z
N MET A 1 -12.88 -19.75 21.45
CA MET A 1 -11.88 -18.89 22.09
C MET A 1 -11.75 -17.67 21.20
N GLU A 2 -12.43 -16.59 21.58
CA GLU A 2 -12.41 -15.32 20.84
C GLU A 2 -10.99 -14.76 20.93
N GLY A 3 -10.26 -14.83 19.82
CA GLY A 3 -8.94 -14.24 19.70
C GLY A 3 -9.07 -12.73 19.91
N ASN A 4 -8.41 -12.22 20.94
CA ASN A 4 -8.17 -10.80 21.16
C ASN A 4 -7.53 -10.21 19.90
N MET A 5 -8.33 -9.67 18.97
CA MET A 5 -7.85 -8.70 18.00
C MET A 5 -7.46 -7.47 18.81
N ALA A 6 -6.18 -7.38 19.19
CA ALA A 6 -5.63 -6.19 19.81
C ALA A 6 -6.04 -5.00 18.94
N ARG A 7 -6.80 -4.06 19.52
CA ARG A 7 -7.12 -2.80 18.84
C ARG A 7 -5.80 -2.21 18.37
N SER A 8 -5.72 -1.92 17.07
CA SER A 8 -4.54 -1.31 16.45
C SER A 8 -4.16 -0.07 17.27
N HIS A 9 -3.01 -0.13 17.95
CA HIS A 9 -2.53 0.98 18.75
C HIS A 9 -1.99 2.04 17.78
N TRP A 10 -2.62 3.22 17.77
CA TRP A 10 -2.18 4.37 17.00
C TRP A 10 -1.35 5.29 17.89
N GLU A 11 -0.20 5.74 17.38
CA GLU A 11 0.69 6.70 18.05
C GLU A 11 0.92 7.92 17.15
N ASP A 12 0.96 9.11 17.75
CA ASP A 12 1.30 10.34 17.04
C ASP A 12 2.74 10.28 16.49
N LEU A 13 2.94 10.84 15.29
CA LEU A 13 4.27 11.04 14.74
C LEU A 13 5.02 12.11 15.57
N ASN A 14 6.28 11.83 15.91
CA ASN A 14 7.15 12.88 16.46
C ASN A 14 7.63 13.85 15.37
N GLU A 15 8.26 14.97 15.77
CA GLU A 15 8.72 16.02 14.85
C GLU A 15 9.61 15.48 13.71
N ASN A 16 10.54 14.59 14.01
CA ASN A 16 11.43 14.00 12.99
C ASN A 16 10.69 13.06 12.03
N GLU A 17 9.69 12.35 12.52
CA GLU A 17 8.83 11.48 11.70
C GLU A 17 7.92 12.32 10.80
N MET A 18 7.35 13.40 11.33
CA MET A 18 6.57 14.37 10.55
C MET A 18 7.40 15.01 9.43
N GLU A 19 8.63 15.48 9.73
CA GLU A 19 9.51 16.06 8.71
C GLU A 19 9.83 15.05 7.59
N ARG A 20 10.02 13.77 7.93
CA ARG A 20 10.25 12.71 6.94
C ARG A 20 9.00 12.40 6.12
N LEU A 21 7.83 12.37 6.74
CA LEU A 21 6.56 12.21 6.04
C LEU A 21 6.36 13.36 5.02
N GLU A 22 6.59 14.60 5.43
CA GLU A 22 6.48 15.77 4.56
C GLU A 22 7.45 15.70 3.38
N LYS A 23 8.68 15.23 3.59
CA LYS A 23 9.66 15.00 2.51
C LYS A 23 9.21 13.94 1.51
N ILE A 24 8.58 12.86 1.98
CA ILE A 24 8.06 11.80 1.10
C ILE A 24 6.90 12.32 0.26
N LEU A 25 6.05 13.18 0.81
CA LEU A 25 4.86 13.72 0.14
C LEU A 25 5.14 14.92 -0.78
N GLN A 26 6.42 15.33 -0.92
CA GLN A 26 6.82 16.33 -1.90
C GLN A 26 6.50 15.88 -3.34
N PRO A 27 6.44 16.83 -4.30
CA PRO A 27 6.15 16.49 -5.69
C PRO A 27 7.15 15.49 -6.26
N VAL A 28 6.63 14.50 -7.00
CA VAL A 28 7.42 13.42 -7.61
C VAL A 28 7.24 13.45 -9.12
N GLU A 29 8.32 13.31 -9.85
CA GLU A 29 8.28 13.29 -11.31
C GLU A 29 7.72 11.94 -11.80
N ILE A 30 6.75 11.96 -12.71
CA ILE A 30 6.24 10.77 -13.39
C ILE A 30 6.59 10.83 -14.87
N HIS A 31 6.78 9.65 -15.47
CA HIS A 31 7.27 9.52 -16.83
C HIS A 31 6.35 8.63 -17.67
N SER A 32 6.20 9.01 -18.95
CA SER A 32 5.58 8.14 -19.94
C SER A 32 6.58 7.13 -20.47
N THR A 33 6.11 5.94 -20.84
CA THR A 33 6.93 5.01 -21.62
C THR A 33 7.15 5.48 -23.06
N ARG A 34 6.42 6.50 -23.53
CA ARG A 34 6.50 7.05 -24.90
C ARG A 34 7.30 8.35 -24.99
N THR A 35 7.43 9.09 -23.90
CA THR A 35 8.13 10.38 -23.84
C THR A 35 9.03 10.43 -22.61
N GLN A 36 10.28 10.84 -22.77
CA GLN A 36 11.21 11.00 -21.64
C GLN A 36 10.96 12.28 -20.83
N ASN A 37 10.03 13.13 -21.25
CA ASN A 37 9.66 14.33 -20.49
C ASN A 37 8.92 13.90 -19.22
N GLY A 38 9.49 14.22 -18.07
CA GLY A 38 8.84 14.00 -16.80
C GLY A 38 7.87 15.11 -16.44
N ILE A 39 6.86 14.73 -15.65
CA ILE A 39 5.79 15.62 -15.19
C ILE A 39 5.80 15.61 -13.68
N MET A 40 5.88 16.79 -13.07
CA MET A 40 5.81 16.93 -11.62
C MET A 40 4.39 16.63 -11.13
N MET A 41 4.24 15.53 -10.39
CA MET A 41 3.00 15.11 -9.75
C MET A 41 3.01 15.58 -8.30
N HIS A 42 2.10 16.50 -7.95
CA HIS A 42 1.90 16.94 -6.58
C HIS A 42 1.00 15.94 -5.83
N LEU A 43 1.60 15.07 -5.02
CA LEU A 43 0.90 13.95 -4.36
C LEU A 43 -0.30 14.39 -3.53
N THR A 44 -0.16 15.43 -2.71
CA THR A 44 -1.25 15.92 -1.87
C THR A 44 -2.43 16.45 -2.70
N ILE A 45 -2.15 17.19 -3.78
CA ILE A 45 -3.17 17.70 -4.71
C ILE A 45 -3.87 16.55 -5.44
N LEU A 46 -3.12 15.54 -5.90
CA LEU A 46 -3.68 14.33 -6.51
C LEU A 46 -4.63 13.62 -5.54
N MET A 47 -4.18 13.39 -4.30
CA MET A 47 -4.96 12.67 -3.29
C MET A 47 -6.21 13.45 -2.86
N GLN A 48 -6.12 14.78 -2.71
CA GLN A 48 -7.27 15.64 -2.42
C GLN A 48 -8.29 15.61 -3.55
N THR A 49 -7.83 15.78 -4.79
CA THR A 49 -8.69 15.78 -5.97
C THR A 49 -9.39 14.44 -6.13
N LEU A 50 -8.64 13.34 -6.01
CA LEU A 50 -9.15 11.99 -6.12
C LEU A 50 -10.15 11.67 -5.00
N THR A 51 -9.82 11.99 -3.74
CA THR A 51 -10.71 11.80 -2.59
C THR A 51 -12.05 12.51 -2.80
N LYS A 52 -12.01 13.77 -3.26
CA LYS A 52 -13.23 14.52 -3.58
C LYS A 52 -14.05 13.82 -4.65
N LYS A 53 -13.43 13.47 -5.78
CA LYS A 53 -14.15 12.82 -6.90
C LYS A 53 -14.74 11.46 -6.53
N LEU A 54 -14.03 10.66 -5.73
CA LEU A 54 -14.54 9.39 -5.24
C LEU A 54 -15.82 9.59 -4.40
N ARG A 55 -15.79 10.54 -3.46
CA ARG A 55 -16.95 10.89 -2.63
C ARG A 55 -18.11 11.43 -3.46
N ASP A 56 -17.83 12.31 -4.42
CA ASP A 56 -18.85 12.86 -5.34
C ASP A 56 -19.52 11.75 -6.20
N ASN A 57 -18.85 10.60 -6.38
CA ASN A 57 -19.38 9.42 -7.06
C ASN A 57 -19.93 8.36 -6.09
N GLY A 58 -20.18 8.71 -4.82
CA GLY A 58 -20.77 7.83 -3.82
C GLY A 58 -19.83 6.74 -3.27
N ILE A 59 -18.52 6.86 -3.50
CA ILE A 59 -17.53 5.92 -2.97
C ILE A 59 -17.08 6.41 -1.59
N VAL A 60 -17.38 5.63 -0.55
CA VAL A 60 -17.04 5.94 0.84
C VAL A 60 -15.60 5.53 1.13
N ILE A 61 -14.80 6.49 1.59
CA ILE A 61 -13.39 6.28 1.95
C ILE A 61 -13.29 6.26 3.48
N ASN A 62 -12.83 5.13 4.02
CA ASN A 62 -12.66 4.92 5.47
C ASN A 62 -11.34 5.51 6.00
N GLY A 63 -10.34 5.66 5.13
CA GLY A 63 -9.07 6.29 5.49
C GLY A 63 -8.05 6.23 4.36
N VAL A 64 -7.03 7.08 4.47
CA VAL A 64 -5.93 7.18 3.51
C VAL A 64 -4.61 7.04 4.24
N TYR A 65 -3.73 6.19 3.70
CA TYR A 65 -2.54 5.77 4.43
C TYR A 65 -1.30 5.73 3.53
N LEU A 66 -0.15 6.09 4.09
CA LEU A 66 1.16 5.72 3.56
C LEU A 66 1.52 4.34 4.13
N ILE A 67 1.91 3.40 3.26
CA ILE A 67 2.31 2.04 3.64
C ILE A 67 3.68 1.68 3.04
N GLY A 68 4.09 0.44 3.22
CA GLY A 68 5.26 -0.13 2.53
C GLY A 68 6.59 0.47 2.99
N GLY A 69 7.58 0.44 2.11
CA GLY A 69 8.94 0.88 2.44
C GLY A 69 9.01 2.35 2.84
N ALA A 70 8.17 3.19 2.23
CA ALA A 70 8.12 4.62 2.49
C ALA A 70 7.63 4.89 3.94
N ALA A 71 6.62 4.15 4.41
CA ALA A 71 6.17 4.25 5.80
C ALA A 71 7.28 3.84 6.79
N SER A 72 8.04 2.79 6.48
CA SER A 72 9.19 2.40 7.30
C SER A 72 10.33 3.41 7.26
N HIS A 73 10.51 4.14 6.15
CA HIS A 73 11.47 5.24 6.05
C HIS A 73 11.09 6.43 6.94
N VAL A 74 9.79 6.68 7.15
CA VAL A 74 9.32 7.68 8.13
C VAL A 74 9.77 7.31 9.55
N VAL A 75 9.76 6.02 9.91
CA VAL A 75 10.30 5.57 11.20
C VAL A 75 11.83 5.73 11.25
N SER A 76 12.55 5.29 10.21
CA SER A 76 14.01 5.31 10.20
C SER A 76 14.61 5.47 8.80
N PHE A 77 15.55 6.41 8.65
CA PHE A 77 16.32 6.64 7.40
C PHE A 77 17.15 5.41 6.98
N VAL A 78 17.38 4.48 7.90
CA VAL A 78 18.11 3.22 7.64
C VAL A 78 17.38 2.34 6.61
N HIS A 79 16.06 2.53 6.48
CA HIS A 79 15.23 1.85 5.49
C HIS A 79 15.15 2.69 4.23
N SER A 80 15.64 2.18 3.11
CA SER A 80 15.34 2.76 1.80
C SER A 80 13.99 2.25 1.29
N TYR A 81 13.29 3.10 0.55
CA TYR A 81 12.08 2.72 -0.17
C TYR A 81 12.34 2.85 -1.66
N ASN A 82 11.71 1.95 -2.43
CA ASN A 82 11.69 2.03 -3.87
C ASN A 82 10.47 2.87 -4.25
N ASP A 83 9.27 2.37 -3.96
CA ASP A 83 8.02 3.01 -4.36
C ASP A 83 7.36 3.79 -3.21
N ILE A 84 6.46 4.70 -3.57
CA ILE A 84 5.60 5.45 -2.66
C ILE A 84 4.21 4.82 -2.69
N ASP A 85 3.94 3.99 -1.69
CA ASP A 85 2.69 3.23 -1.59
C ASP A 85 1.62 4.01 -0.82
N LEU A 86 0.59 4.48 -1.54
CA LEU A 86 -0.55 5.20 -0.99
C LEU A 86 -1.79 4.30 -1.03
N MET A 87 -2.34 4.00 0.15
CA MET A 87 -3.50 3.14 0.30
C MET A 87 -4.76 3.94 0.66
N MET A 88 -5.83 3.79 -0.10
CA MET A 88 -7.18 4.21 0.28
C MET A 88 -8.00 3.00 0.71
N SER A 89 -8.47 2.99 1.96
CA SER A 89 -9.45 2.02 2.43
C SER A 89 -10.84 2.49 2.04
N ILE A 90 -11.59 1.65 1.36
CA ILE A 90 -12.91 1.95 0.80
C ILE A 90 -13.93 1.01 1.43
N GLU A 91 -15.13 1.51 1.69
CA GLU A 91 -16.23 0.68 2.16
C GLU A 91 -16.59 -0.38 1.12
N ALA A 92 -16.61 -1.66 1.55
CA ALA A 92 -16.94 -2.76 0.68
C ALA A 92 -18.44 -2.77 0.33
N PRO A 93 -18.81 -2.71 -0.96
CA PRO A 93 -20.21 -2.90 -1.36
C PRO A 93 -20.62 -4.37 -1.23
N ASN A 94 -21.92 -4.64 -1.38
CA ASN A 94 -22.46 -5.97 -1.17
C ASN A 94 -22.42 -6.78 -2.46
N GLY A 95 -21.37 -7.58 -2.60
CA GLY A 95 -21.26 -8.61 -3.62
C GLY A 95 -20.38 -8.23 -4.80
N TYR A 96 -19.94 -9.27 -5.51
CA TYR A 96 -18.84 -9.18 -6.47
C TYR A 96 -19.07 -8.18 -7.61
N GLU A 97 -20.27 -8.15 -8.19
CA GLU A 97 -20.57 -7.25 -9.31
C GLU A 97 -20.55 -5.77 -8.90
N GLU A 98 -20.90 -5.45 -7.65
CA GLU A 98 -20.81 -4.08 -7.15
C GLU A 98 -19.36 -3.67 -6.90
N GLU A 99 -18.53 -4.56 -6.35
CA GLU A 99 -17.09 -4.31 -6.18
C GLU A 99 -16.40 -4.03 -7.51
N LYS A 100 -16.75 -4.81 -8.55
CA LYS A 100 -16.24 -4.60 -9.90
C LYS A 100 -16.66 -3.24 -10.47
N ARG A 101 -17.91 -2.80 -10.23
CA ARG A 101 -18.37 -1.46 -10.63
C ARG A 101 -17.59 -0.36 -9.90
N VAL A 102 -17.37 -0.52 -8.59
CA VAL A 102 -16.58 0.41 -7.78
C VAL A 102 -15.16 0.52 -8.31
N PHE A 103 -14.45 -0.59 -8.55
CA PHE A 103 -13.09 -0.54 -9.10
C PHE A 103 -13.01 0.07 -10.51
N ASN A 104 -14.00 -0.20 -11.37
CA ASN A 104 -14.06 0.45 -12.68
C ASN A 104 -14.27 1.97 -12.57
N ALA A 105 -15.13 2.41 -11.64
CA ALA A 105 -15.33 3.83 -11.36
C ALA A 105 -14.04 4.47 -10.82
N ILE A 106 -13.38 3.86 -9.83
CA ILE A 106 -12.09 4.31 -9.28
C ILE A 106 -11.06 4.46 -10.40
N ARG A 107 -10.91 3.44 -11.24
CA ARG A 107 -9.97 3.47 -12.38
C ARG A 107 -10.22 4.65 -13.29
N LYS A 108 -11.49 4.89 -13.68
CA LYS A 108 -11.86 6.03 -14.52
C LYS A 108 -11.52 7.37 -13.86
N LEU A 109 -11.79 7.50 -12.57
CA LEU A 109 -11.55 8.74 -11.81
C LEU A 109 -10.06 9.02 -11.60
N VAL A 110 -9.24 8.00 -11.31
CA VAL A 110 -7.77 8.16 -11.22
C VAL A 110 -7.21 8.63 -12.55
N VAL A 111 -7.63 7.99 -13.64
CA VAL A 111 -7.29 8.39 -15.01
C VAL A 111 -7.63 9.86 -15.21
N GLU A 112 -8.88 10.26 -14.96
CA GLU A 112 -9.30 11.65 -15.12
C GLU A 112 -8.48 12.63 -14.27
N CYS A 113 -8.19 12.31 -13.00
CA CYS A 113 -7.37 13.13 -12.12
C CYS A 113 -5.95 13.31 -12.64
N VAL A 114 -5.28 12.22 -13.02
CA VAL A 114 -3.93 12.28 -13.56
C VAL A 114 -3.92 13.09 -14.86
N GLY A 115 -4.89 12.88 -15.75
CA GLY A 115 -4.97 13.60 -17.02
C GLY A 115 -5.20 15.11 -16.88
N GLN A 116 -5.94 15.54 -15.85
CA GLN A 116 -6.10 16.95 -15.51
C GLN A 116 -4.78 17.56 -15.06
N MET A 117 -4.01 16.85 -14.22
CA MET A 117 -2.72 17.32 -13.72
C MET A 117 -1.62 17.32 -14.78
N THR A 118 -1.77 16.53 -15.85
CA THR A 118 -0.86 16.53 -17.00
C THR A 118 -1.34 17.40 -18.17
N GLY A 119 -2.27 18.34 -17.95
CA GLY A 119 -2.69 19.32 -18.96
C GLY A 119 -3.45 18.74 -20.16
N GLY A 120 -4.29 17.72 -19.97
CA GLY A 120 -5.10 17.12 -21.04
C GLY A 120 -4.35 16.16 -21.98
N GLY A 121 -3.01 16.19 -21.96
CA GLY A 121 -2.16 15.16 -22.59
C GLY A 121 -2.35 13.77 -21.99
N GLY A 122 -3.05 13.65 -20.85
CA GLY A 122 -3.32 12.44 -20.08
C GLY A 122 -3.71 11.22 -20.92
N ASN A 123 -4.53 11.43 -21.97
CA ASN A 123 -4.95 10.35 -22.87
C ASN A 123 -3.80 9.57 -23.51
N GLN A 124 -2.66 10.22 -23.75
CA GLN A 124 -1.47 9.57 -24.31
C GLN A 124 -0.63 8.83 -23.25
N TYR A 125 -0.83 9.11 -21.96
CA TYR A 125 -0.20 8.42 -20.82
C TYR A 125 -1.01 7.20 -20.34
N PHE A 126 -2.29 7.09 -20.72
CA PHE A 126 -3.21 6.06 -20.21
C PHE A 126 -3.06 4.67 -20.82
N GLU A 127 -2.47 4.53 -22.01
CA GLU A 127 -2.37 3.21 -22.65
C GLU A 127 -1.54 2.19 -21.86
N LYS A 128 -0.72 2.64 -20.90
CA LYS A 128 0.13 1.77 -20.07
C LYS A 128 0.31 2.23 -18.63
N MET A 129 -0.71 2.80 -17.98
CA MET A 129 -0.77 2.57 -16.53
C MET A 129 -0.74 1.05 -16.36
N HIS A 130 0.26 0.54 -15.64
CA HIS A 130 0.25 -0.86 -15.23
C HIS A 130 -0.90 -1.01 -14.24
N PHE A 131 -2.09 -1.25 -14.79
CA PHE A 131 -3.24 -1.70 -14.05
C PHE A 131 -2.95 -3.14 -13.63
N VAL A 132 -2.17 -3.28 -12.56
CA VAL A 132 -2.19 -4.51 -11.79
C VAL A 132 -3.48 -4.47 -10.98
N SER A 133 -4.61 -4.64 -11.68
CA SER A 133 -5.82 -5.11 -11.02
C SER A 133 -5.53 -6.57 -10.69
N PHE A 134 -5.10 -6.82 -9.46
CA PHE A 134 -5.19 -8.15 -8.88
C PHE A 134 -6.68 -8.48 -8.84
N HIS A 135 -7.18 -9.06 -9.93
CA HIS A 135 -8.57 -9.44 -10.14
C HIS A 135 -8.89 -10.56 -9.17
N LEU A 136 -9.17 -10.23 -7.91
CA LEU A 136 -9.36 -11.24 -6.87
C LEU A 136 -8.18 -12.24 -6.85
N ASN A 137 -8.29 -13.30 -6.07
CA ASN A 137 -7.75 -14.57 -6.52
C ASN A 137 -8.74 -15.20 -7.53
N LEU A 138 -9.02 -14.55 -8.67
CA LEU A 138 -9.80 -15.14 -9.78
C LEU A 138 -8.92 -16.05 -10.66
N LEU A 139 -7.69 -16.33 -10.24
CA LEU A 139 -6.95 -17.52 -10.64
C LEU A 139 -7.39 -18.72 -9.77
N MET A 140 -8.70 -18.80 -9.52
CA MET A 140 -9.53 -19.93 -9.91
C MET A 140 -8.86 -20.73 -11.04
N LEU A 141 -8.02 -21.66 -10.60
CA LEU A 141 -7.85 -23.00 -11.16
C LEU A 141 -9.17 -23.78 -11.31
N LEU A 142 -10.35 -23.19 -11.16
CA LEU A 142 -11.59 -23.92 -10.90
C LEU A 142 -12.66 -23.60 -11.95
N LYS A 143 -12.30 -23.92 -13.20
CA LYS A 143 -13.27 -24.50 -14.14
C LYS A 143 -13.90 -25.81 -13.62
N ASP A 144 -13.46 -26.34 -12.47
CA ASP A 144 -13.79 -27.70 -12.02
C ASP A 144 -14.54 -27.87 -10.69
N MET A 145 -14.89 -26.84 -9.92
CA MET A 145 -15.57 -27.06 -8.63
C MET A 145 -16.80 -26.15 -8.44
N PHE A 146 -17.91 -26.58 -9.02
CA PHE A 146 -19.21 -26.40 -8.37
C PHE A 146 -19.14 -27.01 -6.97
N GLN A 147 -18.86 -26.19 -5.94
CA GLN A 147 -19.42 -26.28 -4.59
C GLN A 147 -18.62 -25.46 -3.56
N THR A 148 -19.32 -24.51 -2.94
CA THR A 148 -19.19 -24.08 -1.54
C THR A 148 -18.00 -23.22 -1.08
N HIS A 149 -18.32 -22.24 -0.22
CA HIS A 149 -17.46 -21.39 0.63
C HIS A 149 -16.82 -20.16 -0.06
N GLU A 150 -16.77 -18.93 0.47
CA GLU A 150 -17.39 -18.19 1.58
C GLU A 150 -16.80 -16.76 1.52
N ARG A 151 -17.35 -15.81 2.28
CA ARG A 151 -17.18 -14.34 2.17
C ARG A 151 -15.81 -13.75 2.62
N ASN A 152 -14.69 -14.46 2.53
CA ASN A 152 -13.46 -14.11 3.26
C ASN A 152 -12.19 -13.90 2.39
N GLY A 153 -12.32 -13.28 1.20
CA GLY A 153 -11.20 -13.05 0.28
C GLY A 153 -10.68 -11.60 0.22
N ASP A 154 -9.42 -11.44 -0.19
CA ASP A 154 -8.79 -10.18 -0.59
C ASP A 154 -9.56 -9.51 -1.75
N SER A 155 -9.83 -8.21 -1.63
CA SER A 155 -10.45 -7.37 -2.67
C SER A 155 -9.81 -5.99 -2.70
N TRP A 156 -8.91 -5.78 -3.66
CA TRP A 156 -8.14 -4.55 -3.83
C TRP A 156 -7.78 -4.30 -5.30
N SER A 157 -7.43 -3.06 -5.63
CA SER A 157 -6.93 -2.63 -6.94
C SER A 157 -5.68 -1.78 -6.77
N LEU A 158 -4.69 -1.95 -7.65
CA LEU A 158 -3.45 -1.16 -7.65
C LEU A 158 -3.25 -0.50 -9.01
N LEU A 159 -2.87 0.78 -8.96
CA LEU A 159 -2.43 1.56 -10.12
C LEU A 159 -1.06 2.13 -9.82
N SER A 160 -0.09 1.92 -10.70
CA SER A 160 1.27 2.43 -10.55
C SER A 160 1.56 3.52 -11.59
N LEU A 161 2.03 4.69 -11.12
CA LEU A 161 2.54 5.78 -11.94
C LEU A 161 4.06 5.65 -12.01
N HIS A 162 4.57 5.48 -13.23
CA HIS A 162 5.96 5.16 -13.44
C HIS A 162 6.88 6.36 -13.20
N ASN A 163 8.02 6.09 -12.55
CA ASN A 163 9.12 7.01 -12.36
C ASN A 163 10.43 6.30 -12.77
N ILE A 164 11.18 6.89 -13.72
CA ILE A 164 12.40 6.27 -14.27
C ILE A 164 13.54 6.16 -13.24
N TYR A 165 13.47 6.91 -12.14
CA TYR A 165 14.44 6.86 -11.04
C TYR A 165 14.11 5.77 -10.01
N GLY A 166 13.10 4.94 -10.29
CA GLY A 166 12.71 3.82 -9.44
C GLY A 166 11.85 4.22 -8.23
N LYS A 167 11.28 5.43 -8.24
CA LYS A 167 10.32 5.91 -7.23
C LYS A 167 8.90 5.98 -7.76
N ASN A 168 8.32 4.83 -8.12
CA ASN A 168 6.96 4.83 -8.66
C ASN A 168 5.96 5.28 -7.57
N ILE A 169 4.84 5.85 -8.00
CA ILE A 169 3.73 6.18 -7.10
C ILE A 169 2.70 5.07 -7.26
N GLU A 170 2.43 4.34 -6.18
CA GLU A 170 1.48 3.24 -6.18
C GLU A 170 0.21 3.64 -5.43
N LEU A 171 -0.92 3.66 -6.15
CA LEU A 171 -2.25 3.94 -5.60
C LEU A 171 -2.98 2.61 -5.38
N LYS A 172 -3.12 2.21 -4.12
CA LYS A 172 -3.79 0.97 -3.70
C LYS A 172 -5.18 1.28 -3.14
N PHE A 173 -6.22 0.71 -3.72
CA PHE A 173 -7.60 0.85 -3.28
C PHE A 173 -8.06 -0.47 -2.67
N VAL A 174 -8.42 -0.46 -1.40
CA VAL A 174 -8.68 -1.67 -0.61
C VAL A 174 -10.11 -1.68 -0.11
N LEU A 175 -10.90 -2.66 -0.55
CA LEU A 175 -12.20 -2.97 0.04
C LEU A 175 -12.03 -3.95 1.20
N ARG A 176 -11.22 -4.99 0.99
CA ARG A 176 -10.86 -5.99 2.00
C ARG A 176 -9.44 -6.49 1.78
N LEU A 177 -8.68 -6.66 2.86
CA LEU A 177 -7.41 -7.37 2.88
C LEU A 177 -7.50 -8.43 3.97
N ALA A 178 -7.29 -9.69 3.60
CA ALA A 178 -7.11 -10.81 4.50
C ALA A 178 -5.72 -10.79 5.14
N ARG A 179 -4.74 -10.10 4.51
CA ARG A 179 -3.35 -9.99 5.00
C ARG A 179 -2.77 -8.61 4.70
N ASP A 180 -2.31 -7.94 5.74
CA ASP A 180 -1.78 -6.56 5.64
C ASP A 180 -0.25 -6.49 5.45
N PHE A 181 0.51 -7.51 5.89
CA PHE A 181 1.99 -7.49 5.86
C PHE A 181 2.58 -8.89 6.10
N VAL A 182 3.87 -9.03 5.79
CA VAL A 182 4.62 -10.30 5.93
C VAL A 182 5.71 -10.20 7.00
N PHE A 183 6.35 -9.03 7.14
CA PHE A 183 7.41 -8.80 8.14
C PHE A 183 7.14 -7.56 8.98
N SER A 184 7.75 -7.51 10.16
CA SER A 184 7.73 -6.32 11.03
C SER A 184 8.23 -5.06 10.31
N THR A 185 9.23 -5.21 9.42
CA THR A 185 9.89 -4.11 8.69
C THR A 185 9.02 -3.39 7.66
N ASP A 186 7.86 -3.93 7.28
CA ASP A 186 6.92 -3.33 6.33
C ASP A 186 5.49 -3.26 6.86
N SER A 187 5.34 -3.45 8.17
CA SER A 187 4.05 -3.48 8.84
C SER A 187 3.49 -2.09 9.19
N ILE A 188 4.26 -1.02 8.95
CA ILE A 188 3.89 0.33 9.35
C ILE A 188 2.86 0.91 8.39
N LYS A 189 1.84 1.52 8.98
CA LYS A 189 0.77 2.25 8.30
C LYS A 189 0.63 3.61 8.94
N ILE A 190 0.71 4.67 8.14
CA ILE A 190 0.64 6.06 8.62
C ILE A 190 -0.60 6.71 8.04
N ASP A 191 -1.48 7.23 8.89
CA ASP A 191 -2.65 8.01 8.49
C ASP A 191 -2.22 9.33 7.83
N ILE A 192 -2.58 9.49 6.56
CA ILE A 192 -2.36 10.73 5.78
C ILE A 192 -3.69 11.32 5.31
N SER A 193 -4.78 10.99 6.00
CA SER A 193 -6.13 11.43 5.64
C SER A 193 -6.23 12.96 5.60
N SER A 194 -5.51 13.68 6.48
CA SER A 194 -5.40 15.14 6.43
C SER A 194 -4.82 15.67 5.11
N GLN A 195 -3.76 15.05 4.60
CA GLN A 195 -3.09 15.45 3.37
C GLN A 195 -3.95 15.11 2.14
N ALA A 196 -4.86 14.14 2.28
CA ALA A 196 -5.86 13.79 1.28
C ALA A 196 -7.17 14.61 1.40
N GLY A 197 -7.23 15.63 2.26
CA GLY A 197 -8.41 16.49 2.40
C GLY A 197 -9.55 15.86 3.20
N GLN A 198 -9.24 14.91 4.07
CA GLN A 198 -10.16 14.30 5.04
C GLN A 198 -9.76 14.68 6.46
N THR A 199 -10.61 14.38 7.44
CA THR A 199 -10.21 14.43 8.84
C THR A 199 -9.21 13.31 9.10
N GLY A 200 -8.01 13.65 9.60
CA GLY A 200 -6.94 12.72 9.91
C GLY A 200 -6.08 13.25 11.05
N THR A 201 -5.28 12.38 11.64
CA THR A 201 -4.49 12.70 12.86
C THR A 201 -2.99 12.60 12.66
N ASN A 202 -2.51 12.16 11.49
CA ASN A 202 -1.09 11.87 11.26
C ASN A 202 -0.53 10.94 12.35
N GLN A 203 -1.24 9.83 12.58
CA GLN A 203 -0.81 8.78 13.49
C GLN A 203 -0.27 7.58 12.72
N MET A 204 0.61 6.81 13.35
CA MET A 204 1.09 5.54 12.82
C MET A 204 0.57 4.36 13.64
N SER A 205 0.36 3.23 12.98
CA SER A 205 0.12 1.93 13.59
C SER A 205 0.96 0.86 12.91
N SER A 206 1.05 -0.31 13.53
CA SER A 206 1.72 -1.47 12.96
C SER A 206 0.77 -2.65 12.94
N SER A 207 0.61 -3.25 11.76
CA SER A 207 -0.15 -4.49 11.65
C SER A 207 0.60 -5.69 12.28
N PHE A 208 1.90 -5.57 12.57
CA PHE A 208 2.68 -6.54 13.36
C PHE A 208 2.16 -6.69 14.80
N GLY A 209 1.30 -5.76 15.24
CA GLY A 209 0.68 -5.74 16.56
C GLY A 209 1.36 -4.75 17.48
N ASN A 210 2.60 -5.03 17.91
CA ASN A 210 3.36 -4.13 18.77
C ASN A 210 4.14 -3.09 17.95
N LEU A 211 3.65 -1.85 17.92
CA LEU A 211 4.29 -0.76 17.19
C LEU A 211 5.71 -0.45 17.69
N LYS A 212 5.96 -0.47 19.00
CA LYS A 212 7.29 -0.19 19.55
C LYS A 212 8.32 -1.24 19.12
N GLU A 213 7.90 -2.50 19.09
CA GLU A 213 8.72 -3.61 18.61
C GLU A 213 8.97 -3.52 17.10
N ALA A 214 7.94 -3.21 16.30
CA ALA A 214 8.12 -2.97 14.87
C ALA A 214 9.10 -1.81 14.59
N LYS A 215 8.98 -0.69 15.33
CA LYS A 215 9.94 0.43 15.24
C LYS A 215 11.35 -0.02 15.62
N TYR A 216 11.51 -0.80 16.69
CA TYR A 216 12.80 -1.36 17.08
C TYR A 216 13.41 -2.23 15.97
N HIS A 217 12.62 -3.12 15.37
CA HIS A 217 13.05 -3.94 14.24
C HIS A 217 13.49 -3.10 13.03
N ILE A 218 12.76 -2.03 12.73
CA ILE A 218 13.09 -1.08 11.65
C ILE A 218 14.39 -0.31 11.96
N HIS A 219 14.60 0.15 13.20
CA HIS A 219 15.84 0.84 13.55
C HIS A 219 17.08 -0.07 13.47
N HIS A 220 16.94 -1.35 13.80
CA HIS A 220 18.06 -2.29 13.93
C HIS A 220 18.21 -3.27 12.76
N LYS A 221 17.46 -3.08 11.67
CA LYS A 221 17.43 -3.98 10.51
C LYS A 221 17.17 -5.44 10.90
N MET A 222 16.12 -5.66 11.69
CA MET A 222 15.73 -6.99 12.15
C MET A 222 14.53 -7.51 11.36
N ILE A 223 14.55 -8.77 10.97
CA ILE A 223 13.48 -9.48 10.28
C ILE A 223 12.71 -10.28 11.33
N ASP A 224 11.41 -10.01 11.45
CA ASP A 224 10.51 -10.84 12.23
C ASP A 224 9.18 -10.97 11.51
N THR A 225 8.47 -12.08 11.77
CA THR A 225 7.13 -12.35 11.28
C THR A 225 6.34 -13.03 12.39
N ILE A 226 5.04 -12.75 12.45
CA ILE A 226 4.12 -13.44 13.37
C ILE A 226 3.39 -14.61 12.68
N ASN A 227 3.45 -14.69 11.34
CA ASN A 227 2.73 -15.66 10.53
C ASN A 227 3.67 -16.26 9.45
N PRO A 228 4.72 -17.02 9.84
CA PRO A 228 5.70 -17.56 8.89
C PRO A 228 5.06 -18.45 7.81
N GLU A 229 3.98 -19.15 8.14
CA GLU A 229 3.21 -20.00 7.22
C GLU A 229 2.52 -19.21 6.09
N GLN A 230 2.35 -17.90 6.27
CA GLN A 230 1.75 -17.02 5.26
C GLN A 230 2.79 -16.42 4.31
N ILE A 231 4.08 -16.72 4.50
CA ILE A 231 5.17 -16.27 3.63
C ILE A 231 5.16 -17.13 2.36
N ILE A 232 4.49 -16.64 1.32
CA ILE A 232 4.43 -17.29 0.00
C ILE A 232 4.84 -16.32 -1.11
N GLY A 233 5.44 -16.84 -2.18
CA GLY A 233 5.79 -16.10 -3.39
C GLY A 233 6.61 -14.82 -3.12
N GLY A 234 5.98 -13.66 -3.29
CA GLY A 234 6.63 -12.35 -3.06
C GLY A 234 7.16 -12.15 -1.64
N GLY A 235 6.57 -12.80 -0.62
CA GLY A 235 7.09 -12.79 0.75
C GLY A 235 8.49 -13.41 0.86
N PHE A 236 8.74 -14.50 0.15
CA PHE A 236 10.07 -15.13 0.09
C PHE A 236 11.09 -14.22 -0.61
N LEU A 237 10.72 -13.64 -1.76
CA LEU A 237 11.61 -12.69 -2.47
C LEU A 237 11.95 -11.48 -1.58
N LYS A 238 10.99 -11.01 -0.78
CA LYS A 238 11.21 -9.95 0.20
C LYS A 238 12.16 -10.37 1.30
N PHE A 239 12.04 -11.59 1.83
CA PHE A 239 12.98 -12.12 2.81
C PHE A 239 14.42 -12.14 2.27
N VAL A 240 14.60 -12.69 1.06
CA VAL A 240 15.91 -12.74 0.38
C VAL A 240 16.47 -11.33 0.17
N HIS A 241 15.63 -10.38 -0.23
CA HIS A 241 16.01 -8.97 -0.38
C HIS A 241 16.42 -8.31 0.94
N LEU A 242 15.73 -8.58 2.05
CA LEU A 242 16.11 -8.08 3.37
C LEU A 242 17.46 -8.68 3.80
N LYS A 243 17.67 -9.98 3.61
CA LYS A 243 18.94 -10.66 3.87
C LYS A 243 20.08 -10.08 3.03
N SER A 244 19.88 -9.82 1.73
CA SER A 244 20.90 -9.20 0.87
C SER A 244 21.27 -7.78 1.31
N LYS A 245 20.33 -7.06 1.93
CA LYS A 245 20.55 -5.75 2.59
C LYS A 245 21.12 -5.85 4.01
N LYS A 246 21.61 -7.03 4.41
CA LYS A 246 22.25 -7.34 5.70
C LYS A 246 21.32 -7.21 6.92
N TYR A 247 20.03 -7.46 6.74
CA TYR A 247 19.11 -7.58 7.87
C TYR A 247 19.35 -8.90 8.60
N LYS A 248 19.13 -8.91 9.92
CA LYS A 248 19.33 -10.07 10.80
C LYS A 248 17.97 -10.58 11.28
N ALA A 249 17.85 -11.88 11.56
CA ALA A 249 16.65 -12.39 12.22
C ALA A 249 16.50 -11.74 13.61
N ALA A 250 15.28 -11.37 13.99
CA ALA A 250 15.01 -10.79 15.30
C ALA A 250 15.11 -11.84 16.42
N LYS A 251 14.62 -13.04 16.10
CA LYS A 251 14.68 -14.23 16.95
C LYS A 251 15.91 -15.04 16.56
N LYS A 252 16.49 -15.75 17.55
CA LYS A 252 17.65 -16.63 17.35
C LYS A 252 17.26 -17.96 16.70
N ASP A 253 15.96 -18.28 16.62
CA ASP A 253 15.44 -19.58 16.23
C ASP A 253 15.38 -19.83 14.71
N GLU A 254 15.51 -21.11 14.39
CA GLU A 254 15.61 -21.75 13.08
C GLU A 254 14.39 -21.51 12.17
N ASP A 255 13.26 -21.01 12.69
CA ASP A 255 11.97 -20.87 11.97
C ASP A 255 12.06 -20.05 10.68
N LEU A 256 12.87 -18.98 10.65
CA LEU A 256 13.05 -18.16 9.44
C LEU A 256 14.01 -18.80 8.43
N GLU A 257 14.92 -19.67 8.87
CA GLU A 257 15.83 -20.40 7.98
C GLU A 257 15.19 -21.69 7.44
N GLN A 258 14.21 -22.25 8.16
CA GLN A 258 13.34 -23.32 7.66
C GLN A 258 12.47 -22.88 6.46
N LEU A 259 12.26 -21.57 6.26
CA LEU A 259 11.61 -21.03 5.04
C LEU A 259 12.48 -21.15 3.77
N LEU A 260 13.77 -21.50 3.91
CA LEU A 260 14.72 -21.68 2.80
C LEU A 260 14.86 -23.14 2.36
N VAL A 261 14.18 -24.09 3.01
CA VAL A 261 14.27 -25.55 2.75
C VAL A 261 12.98 -26.07 2.12
#